data_AF-A0A182UZJ6-F1
#
_entry.id   AF-A0A182UZJ6-F1
#
_cell.length_a   1.000
_cell.length_b   1.000
_cell.length_c   1.000
_cell.angle_alpha   90.00
_cell.angle_beta   90.00
_cell.angle_gamma   90.00
#
_symmetry.space_group_name_H-M   'P 1'
#
loop_
_entity.id
_entity.type
_entity.pdbx_description
1 polymer ?
#
loop_
_entity_poly.entity_id
_entity_poly.type
_entity_poly.pdbx_seq_one_letter_code
_entity_poly.pdbx_strand_id
1 'polypeptide(L)'
;MKEAAEKSDFSAEHYGMDYIQFSIDQLGMDLENFPAPSKLTADQSYRIRVIVDEKVREQESYTSIEDHRAVLLSLIDILLAAVYDQLTNSNELNEANSHINIHRISGTLAYFVEYNGVQQMLRSFYRRSCTYPYYRNKDIALACVKQVLHRMSSEDRKQWIQQQLIHTYEAFKRTDCAVLNHYFIKDFIRYVELGLNEETLLQCIKEVEKLLPEIHQASLGFGEESLLQKLLQDIMGQEESDSTDSDDYESSEEDSEESDSDNESVGTDTDANPNENVLEKLMNLKLSG
;
A
#
# COMPACT_ATOMS: atom_id res chain seq x y z
N MET A 1 8.49 -18.84 11.48
CA MET A 1 7.63 -19.37 10.40
C MET A 1 7.20 -18.25 9.45
N LYS A 2 6.54 -17.18 9.94
CA LYS A 2 6.13 -16.01 9.13
C LYS A 2 7.23 -15.42 8.23
N GLU A 3 8.35 -14.98 8.82
CA GLU A 3 9.40 -14.30 8.05
C GLU A 3 10.09 -15.18 7.00
N ALA A 4 10.17 -16.49 7.27
CA ALA A 4 10.69 -17.46 6.30
C ALA A 4 9.74 -17.65 5.12
N ALA A 5 8.42 -17.68 5.38
CA ALA A 5 7.41 -17.70 4.33
C ALA A 5 7.40 -16.40 3.51
N GLU A 6 7.48 -15.24 4.15
CA GLU A 6 7.61 -13.95 3.45
C GLU A 6 8.82 -13.94 2.52
N LYS A 7 9.98 -14.44 2.98
CA LYS A 7 11.19 -14.52 2.17
C LYS A 7 11.03 -15.49 0.99
N SER A 8 10.27 -16.57 1.16
CA SER A 8 10.00 -17.54 0.10
C SER A 8 8.99 -17.03 -0.93
N ASP A 9 8.00 -16.25 -0.47
CA ASP A 9 6.90 -15.75 -1.30
C ASP A 9 7.29 -14.44 -2.04
N PHE A 10 8.35 -13.75 -1.59
CA PHE A 10 8.83 -12.51 -2.21
C PHE A 10 9.34 -12.76 -3.64
N SER A 11 8.69 -12.11 -4.61
CA SER A 11 9.14 -12.08 -6.01
C SER A 11 9.87 -10.78 -6.27
N ALA A 12 11.20 -10.89 -6.43
CA ALA A 12 12.06 -9.75 -6.70
C ALA A 12 11.83 -9.14 -8.08
N GLU A 13 11.52 -9.97 -9.09
CA GLU A 13 11.21 -9.51 -10.44
C GLU A 13 9.95 -8.63 -10.42
N HIS A 14 8.87 -9.12 -9.81
CA HIS A 14 7.62 -8.37 -9.69
C HIS A 14 7.83 -7.06 -8.92
N TYR A 15 8.51 -7.11 -7.76
CA TYR A 15 8.83 -5.91 -6.99
C TYR A 15 9.68 -4.91 -7.80
N GLY A 16 10.66 -5.39 -8.57
CA GLY A 16 11.51 -4.54 -9.42
C GLY A 16 10.73 -3.87 -10.55
N MET A 17 9.83 -4.61 -11.21
CA MET A 17 8.96 -4.05 -12.24
C MET A 17 8.01 -3.00 -11.68
N ASP A 18 7.39 -3.26 -10.52
CA ASP A 18 6.54 -2.29 -9.84
C ASP A 18 7.33 -1.05 -9.42
N TYR A 19 8.58 -1.20 -8.98
CA TYR A 19 9.44 -0.08 -8.64
C TYR A 19 9.72 0.83 -9.85
N ILE A 20 10.02 0.24 -11.01
CA ILE A 20 10.26 0.98 -12.25
C ILE A 20 8.98 1.68 -12.69
N GLN A 21 7.87 0.94 -12.79
CA GLN A 21 6.59 1.49 -13.22
C GLN A 21 6.12 2.60 -12.28
N PHE A 22 6.28 2.42 -10.97
CA PHE A 22 5.99 3.47 -9.99
C PHE A 22 6.83 4.74 -10.21
N SER A 23 8.09 4.61 -10.63
CA SER A 23 8.96 5.75 -10.94
C SER A 23 8.51 6.52 -12.20
N ILE A 24 7.81 5.84 -13.11
CA ILE A 24 7.27 6.41 -14.35
C ILE A 24 5.99 7.20 -14.05
N ASP A 25 4.97 6.53 -13.51
CA ASP A 25 3.60 7.07 -13.40
C ASP A 25 2.91 6.74 -12.06
N GLN A 26 3.67 6.33 -11.03
CA GLN A 26 3.14 5.89 -9.75
C GLN A 26 2.17 4.70 -9.87
N LEU A 27 2.37 3.82 -10.87
CA LEU A 27 1.48 2.69 -11.19
C LEU A 27 0.06 3.16 -11.58
N GLY A 28 -0.05 4.40 -12.08
CA GLY A 28 -1.34 5.05 -12.36
C GLY A 28 -2.19 5.33 -11.10
N MET A 29 -1.59 5.28 -9.91
CA MET A 29 -2.28 5.53 -8.65
C MET A 29 -2.13 6.98 -8.20
N ASP A 30 -3.17 7.49 -7.55
CA ASP A 30 -3.12 8.73 -6.78
C ASP A 30 -2.93 8.37 -5.29
N LEU A 31 -1.72 8.61 -4.78
CA LEU A 31 -1.34 8.30 -3.39
C LEU A 31 -2.00 9.21 -2.34
N GLU A 32 -2.68 10.26 -2.78
CA GLU A 32 -3.44 11.17 -1.93
C GLU A 32 -4.96 10.92 -2.04
N ASN A 33 -5.39 9.98 -2.89
CA ASN A 33 -6.80 9.62 -3.08
C ASN A 33 -7.36 8.81 -1.90
N PHE A 34 -7.53 9.50 -0.77
CA PHE A 34 -8.23 8.98 0.39
C PHE A 34 -9.61 9.66 0.52
N PRO A 35 -10.64 8.92 0.96
CA PRO A 35 -11.97 9.45 1.07
C PRO A 35 -11.99 10.52 2.17
N ALA A 36 -12.71 11.60 1.91
CA ALA A 36 -12.92 12.63 2.90
C ALA A 36 -13.57 12.05 4.17
N PRO A 37 -13.24 12.61 5.35
CA PRO A 37 -13.92 12.27 6.59
C PRO A 37 -15.45 12.28 6.41
N SER A 38 -16.08 11.15 6.70
CA SER A 38 -17.52 11.00 6.59
C SER A 38 -18.08 10.37 7.87
N LYS A 39 -19.36 10.60 8.13
CA LYS A 39 -20.05 9.93 9.24
C LYS A 39 -20.34 8.48 8.87
N LEU A 40 -20.44 7.62 9.88
CA LEU A 40 -20.94 6.27 9.70
C LEU A 40 -22.33 6.30 9.05
N THR A 41 -22.56 5.42 8.09
CA THR A 41 -23.90 5.24 7.52
C THR A 41 -24.83 4.60 8.56
N ALA A 42 -26.14 4.66 8.32
CA ALA A 42 -27.12 4.03 9.19
C ALA A 42 -26.90 2.51 9.31
N ASP A 43 -26.55 1.85 8.20
CA ASP A 43 -26.25 0.41 8.19
C ASP A 43 -24.96 0.08 8.96
N GLN A 44 -23.89 0.85 8.76
CA GLN A 44 -22.64 0.69 9.52
C GLN A 44 -22.89 0.85 11.02
N SER A 45 -23.62 1.90 11.41
CA SER A 45 -23.97 2.18 12.81
C SER A 45 -24.80 1.05 13.42
N TYR A 46 -25.79 0.55 12.68
CA TYR A 46 -26.60 -0.60 13.10
C TYR A 46 -25.75 -1.86 13.26
N ARG A 47 -24.86 -2.16 12.31
CA ARG A 47 -23.96 -3.32 12.36
C ARG A 47 -23.05 -3.28 13.57
N ILE A 48 -22.42 -2.13 13.85
CA ILE A 48 -21.58 -1.94 15.03
C ILE A 48 -22.38 -2.20 16.30
N ARG A 49 -23.58 -1.62 16.40
CA ARG A 49 -24.45 -1.83 17.57
C ARG A 49 -24.78 -3.30 17.79
N VAL A 50 -25.17 -4.03 16.74
CA VAL A 50 -25.46 -5.47 16.84
C VAL A 50 -24.23 -6.24 17.32
N ILE A 51 -23.05 -5.96 16.78
CA ILE A 51 -21.80 -6.61 17.19
C ILE A 51 -21.51 -6.33 18.67
N VAL A 52 -21.70 -5.11 19.14
CA VAL A 52 -21.49 -4.73 20.54
C VAL A 52 -22.51 -5.42 21.46
N ASP A 53 -23.79 -5.41 21.07
CA ASP A 53 -24.89 -6.02 21.83
C ASP A 53 -24.73 -7.54 22.00
N GLU A 54 -24.10 -8.25 21.04
CA GLU A 54 -23.80 -9.69 21.13
C GLU A 54 -23.00 -10.07 22.41
N LYS A 55 -22.15 -9.16 22.91
CA LYS A 55 -21.28 -9.39 24.08
C LYS A 55 -21.40 -8.29 25.15
N VAL A 56 -22.55 -7.63 25.25
CA VAL A 56 -22.73 -6.49 26.18
C VAL A 56 -22.42 -6.83 27.66
N ARG A 57 -22.64 -8.08 28.08
CA ARG A 57 -22.34 -8.56 29.44
C ARG A 57 -20.85 -8.73 29.72
N GLU A 58 -20.01 -8.70 28.70
CA GLU A 58 -18.55 -8.84 28.79
C GLU A 58 -17.84 -7.48 28.69
N GLN A 59 -18.56 -6.36 28.89
CA GLN A 59 -17.98 -5.01 28.77
C GLN A 59 -16.74 -4.81 29.64
N GLU A 60 -16.76 -5.33 30.88
CA GLU A 60 -15.63 -5.24 31.80
C GLU A 60 -14.36 -5.87 31.24
N SER A 61 -14.48 -6.91 30.40
CA SER A 61 -13.34 -7.58 29.77
C SER A 61 -12.59 -6.69 28.76
N TYR A 62 -13.26 -5.67 28.19
CA TYR A 62 -12.61 -4.71 27.28
C TYR A 62 -11.97 -3.54 28.03
N THR A 63 -12.54 -3.13 29.16
CA THR A 63 -12.03 -2.02 29.98
C THR A 63 -10.92 -2.44 30.95
N SER A 64 -10.80 -3.73 31.24
CA SER A 64 -9.81 -4.30 32.18
C SER A 64 -8.59 -4.94 31.49
N ILE A 65 -8.40 -4.69 30.20
CA ILE A 65 -7.25 -5.19 29.44
C ILE A 65 -5.96 -4.63 30.07
N GLU A 66 -5.08 -5.51 30.53
CA GLU A 66 -3.81 -5.10 31.16
C GLU A 66 -2.84 -4.50 30.14
N ASP A 67 -2.70 -5.16 28.98
CA ASP A 67 -1.82 -4.72 27.89
C ASP A 67 -2.63 -4.18 26.70
N HIS A 68 -3.11 -2.94 26.86
CA HIS A 68 -3.75 -2.22 25.75
C HIS A 68 -2.80 -2.00 24.57
N ARG A 69 -1.48 -1.96 24.79
CA ARG A 69 -0.50 -1.67 23.74
C ARG A 69 -0.44 -2.82 22.74
N ALA A 70 -0.37 -4.07 23.19
CA ALA A 70 -0.40 -5.24 22.30
C ALA A 70 -1.68 -5.25 21.42
N VAL A 71 -2.85 -5.01 22.02
CA VAL A 71 -4.13 -4.94 21.30
C VAL A 71 -4.13 -3.80 20.27
N LEU A 72 -3.62 -2.63 20.63
CA LEU A 72 -3.54 -1.47 19.73
C LEU A 72 -2.58 -1.69 18.57
N LEU A 73 -1.45 -2.37 18.76
CA LEU A 73 -0.53 -2.69 17.67
C LEU A 73 -1.19 -3.63 16.63
N SER A 74 -1.96 -4.61 17.11
CA SER A 74 -2.74 -5.50 16.24
C SER A 74 -3.87 -4.76 15.51
N LEU A 75 -4.54 -3.83 16.19
CA LEU A 75 -5.52 -2.95 15.55
C LEU A 75 -4.88 -2.11 14.44
N ILE A 76 -3.74 -1.45 14.72
CA ILE A 76 -3.04 -0.60 13.75
C ILE A 76 -2.58 -1.42 12.54
N ASP A 77 -2.06 -2.63 12.74
CA ASP A 77 -1.67 -3.55 11.65
C ASP A 77 -2.84 -3.89 10.72
N ILE A 78 -4.04 -4.13 11.27
CA ILE A 78 -5.26 -4.35 10.47
C ILE A 78 -5.67 -3.09 9.72
N LEU A 79 -5.64 -1.93 10.38
CA LEU A 79 -5.99 -0.64 9.76
C LEU A 79 -5.05 -0.30 8.60
N LEU A 80 -3.75 -0.56 8.74
CA LEU A 80 -2.77 -0.37 7.67
C LEU A 80 -3.09 -1.25 6.45
N ALA A 81 -3.46 -2.51 6.67
CA ALA A 81 -3.86 -3.42 5.60
C ALA A 81 -5.17 -2.99 4.91
N ALA A 82 -6.16 -2.51 5.68
CA ALA A 82 -7.41 -1.97 5.14
C ALA A 82 -7.19 -0.70 4.30
N VAL A 83 -6.36 0.22 4.79
CA VAL A 83 -6.01 1.44 4.04
C VAL A 83 -5.25 1.12 2.76
N TYR A 84 -4.35 0.13 2.79
CA TYR A 84 -3.67 -0.34 1.58
C TYR A 84 -4.64 -0.89 0.54
N ASP A 85 -5.59 -1.72 0.98
CA ASP A 85 -6.63 -2.25 0.12
C ASP A 85 -7.50 -1.14 -0.50
N GLN A 86 -7.91 -0.16 0.29
CA GLN A 86 -8.67 0.98 -0.20
C GLN A 86 -7.87 1.81 -1.21
N LEU A 87 -6.62 2.15 -0.90
CA LEU A 87 -5.78 2.94 -1.79
C LEU A 87 -5.60 2.27 -3.16
N THR A 88 -5.36 0.95 -3.15
CA THR A 88 -5.12 0.17 -4.38
C THR A 88 -6.38 -0.22 -5.15
N ASN A 89 -7.57 -0.08 -4.55
CA ASN A 89 -8.87 -0.32 -5.19
C ASN A 89 -9.73 0.96 -5.24
N SER A 90 -9.11 2.15 -5.30
CA SER A 90 -9.81 3.44 -5.46
C SER A 90 -10.93 3.69 -4.44
N ASN A 91 -10.72 3.24 -3.20
CA ASN A 91 -11.63 3.33 -2.06
C ASN A 91 -12.92 2.51 -2.18
N GLU A 92 -12.99 1.60 -3.15
CA GLU A 92 -14.09 0.66 -3.30
C GLU A 92 -13.74 -0.72 -2.74
N LEU A 93 -14.76 -1.47 -2.35
CA LEU A 93 -14.59 -2.85 -1.95
C LEU A 93 -14.51 -3.73 -3.20
N ASN A 94 -13.37 -4.37 -3.42
CA ASN A 94 -13.21 -5.32 -4.50
C ASN A 94 -13.47 -6.74 -3.99
N GLU A 95 -14.64 -7.28 -4.35
CA GLU A 95 -15.10 -8.59 -3.86
C GLU A 95 -14.13 -9.74 -4.19
N ALA A 96 -13.34 -9.61 -5.26
CA ALA A 96 -12.41 -10.64 -5.71
C ALA A 96 -11.07 -10.63 -4.93
N ASN A 97 -10.60 -9.48 -4.47
CA ASN A 97 -9.24 -9.37 -3.91
C ASN A 97 -9.15 -8.73 -2.52
N SER A 98 -10.14 -7.94 -2.05
CA SER A 98 -9.98 -7.16 -0.82
C SER A 98 -9.75 -8.04 0.40
N HIS A 99 -10.42 -9.20 0.47
CA HIS A 99 -10.19 -10.17 1.52
C HIS A 99 -8.75 -10.72 1.51
N ILE A 100 -8.18 -10.99 0.32
CA ILE A 100 -6.81 -11.50 0.16
C ILE A 100 -5.81 -10.41 0.55
N ASN A 101 -5.98 -9.19 0.07
CA ASN A 101 -5.11 -8.05 0.39
C ASN A 101 -5.06 -7.82 1.91
N ILE A 102 -6.21 -7.60 2.55
CA ILE A 102 -6.25 -7.28 3.98
C ILE A 102 -5.69 -8.44 4.81
N HIS A 103 -6.10 -9.67 4.51
CA HIS A 103 -5.62 -10.86 5.21
C HIS A 103 -4.11 -11.06 5.04
N ARG A 104 -3.59 -11.04 3.81
CA ARG A 104 -2.18 -11.33 3.54
C ARG A 104 -1.27 -10.18 3.99
N ILE A 105 -1.70 -8.92 3.93
CA ILE A 105 -0.87 -7.80 4.40
C ILE A 105 -0.81 -7.78 5.93
N SER A 106 -1.94 -7.93 6.63
CA SER A 106 -1.96 -7.93 8.10
C SER A 106 -1.26 -9.17 8.67
N GLY A 107 -0.17 -8.96 9.43
CA GLY A 107 0.49 -10.04 10.14
C GLY A 107 -0.38 -10.62 11.27
N THR A 108 -1.20 -9.76 11.89
CA THR A 108 -2.20 -10.15 12.90
C THR A 108 -3.17 -11.17 12.34
N LEU A 109 -3.71 -10.94 11.14
CA LEU A 109 -4.75 -11.78 10.58
C LEU A 109 -4.20 -13.06 9.93
N ALA A 110 -3.10 -12.97 9.18
CA ALA A 110 -2.57 -14.13 8.45
C ALA A 110 -1.71 -15.08 9.28
N TYR A 111 -1.08 -14.57 10.35
CA TYR A 111 -0.13 -15.35 11.14
C TYR A 111 -0.37 -15.24 12.65
N PHE A 112 -1.46 -14.60 13.07
CA PHE A 112 -1.82 -14.41 14.49
C PHE A 112 -0.67 -13.79 15.29
N VAL A 113 -0.02 -12.81 14.67
CA VAL A 113 1.16 -12.16 15.26
C VAL A 113 0.72 -11.24 16.40
N GLU A 114 1.33 -11.44 17.56
CA GLU A 114 1.35 -10.46 18.64
C GLU A 114 2.64 -9.65 18.54
N TYR A 115 2.51 -8.33 18.37
CA TYR A 115 3.65 -7.45 18.19
C TYR A 115 4.17 -6.93 19.54
N ASN A 116 5.48 -7.03 19.76
CA ASN A 116 6.15 -6.50 20.95
C ASN A 116 6.43 -5.00 20.86
N GLY A 117 6.29 -4.40 19.67
CA GLY A 117 6.49 -2.98 19.48
C GLY A 117 6.20 -2.47 18.08
N VAL A 118 6.15 -1.14 17.96
CA VAL A 118 5.84 -0.44 16.71
C VAL A 118 6.83 -0.80 15.61
N GLN A 119 8.12 -0.88 15.91
CA GLN A 119 9.15 -1.22 14.92
C GLN A 119 8.89 -2.59 14.28
N GLN A 120 8.53 -3.59 15.09
CA GLN A 120 8.24 -4.94 14.59
C GLN A 120 6.97 -4.95 13.73
N MET A 121 5.92 -4.24 14.17
CA MET A 121 4.67 -4.10 13.44
C MET A 121 4.87 -3.42 12.08
N LEU A 122 5.55 -2.27 12.04
CA LEU A 122 5.80 -1.55 10.79
C LEU A 122 6.68 -2.35 9.83
N ARG A 123 7.76 -2.98 10.31
CA ARG A 123 8.60 -3.85 9.46
C ARG A 123 7.79 -5.01 8.87
N SER A 124 6.89 -5.59 9.67
CA SER A 124 5.96 -6.63 9.21
C SER A 124 5.05 -6.08 8.11
N PHE A 125 4.39 -4.94 8.34
CA PHE A 125 3.53 -4.31 7.33
C PHE A 125 4.27 -4.04 6.01
N TYR A 126 5.43 -3.37 6.05
CA TYR A 126 6.24 -3.03 4.87
C TYR A 126 6.66 -4.27 4.07
N ARG A 127 7.18 -5.31 4.75
CA ARG A 127 7.58 -6.55 4.09
C ARG A 127 6.40 -7.20 3.37
N ARG A 128 5.25 -7.25 4.03
CA ARG A 128 4.07 -7.98 3.53
C ARG A 128 3.34 -7.22 2.42
N SER A 129 3.25 -5.89 2.52
CA SER A 129 2.72 -5.04 1.44
C SER A 129 3.61 -5.01 0.20
N CYS A 130 4.91 -5.28 0.35
CA CYS A 130 5.83 -5.45 -0.80
C CYS A 130 5.93 -6.90 -1.30
N THR A 131 5.22 -7.86 -0.69
CA THR A 131 5.32 -9.29 -1.02
C THR A 131 4.05 -9.85 -1.65
N TYR A 132 2.89 -9.54 -1.06
CA TYR A 132 1.64 -10.24 -1.38
C TYR A 132 0.68 -9.54 -2.34
N PRO A 133 0.40 -8.22 -2.22
CA PRO A 133 -0.59 -7.58 -3.08
C PRO A 133 -0.12 -7.49 -4.53
N TYR A 134 -1.03 -7.05 -5.40
CA TYR A 134 -0.75 -6.82 -6.81
C TYR A 134 0.29 -5.71 -6.98
N TYR A 135 0.02 -4.50 -6.49
CA TYR A 135 0.99 -3.40 -6.48
C TYR A 135 1.93 -3.53 -5.29
N ARG A 136 3.25 -3.45 -5.49
CA ARG A 136 4.29 -3.67 -4.47
C ARG A 136 5.32 -2.56 -4.49
N ASN A 137 5.15 -1.58 -3.62
CA ASN A 137 6.10 -0.49 -3.49
C ASN A 137 6.09 0.09 -2.06
N LYS A 138 7.26 0.48 -1.55
CA LYS A 138 7.42 1.05 -0.20
C LYS A 138 6.72 2.40 -0.05
N ASP A 139 6.57 3.17 -1.13
CA ASP A 139 5.90 4.48 -1.11
C ASP A 139 4.38 4.35 -0.99
N ILE A 140 3.78 3.28 -1.55
CA ILE A 140 2.37 2.95 -1.29
C ILE A 140 2.18 2.64 0.20
N ALA A 141 3.07 1.81 0.76
CA ALA A 141 3.05 1.51 2.19
C ALA A 141 3.24 2.77 3.04
N LEU A 142 4.14 3.68 2.64
CA LEU A 142 4.34 4.96 3.31
C LEU A 142 3.09 5.84 3.29
N ALA A 143 2.42 5.96 2.13
CA ALA A 143 1.17 6.70 2.00
C ALA A 143 0.10 6.16 2.96
N CYS A 144 -0.02 4.84 3.06
CA CYS A 144 -0.93 4.18 4.00
C CYS A 144 -0.60 4.52 5.46
N VAL A 145 0.68 4.45 5.86
CA VAL A 145 1.09 4.78 7.24
C VAL A 145 0.80 6.25 7.55
N LYS A 146 1.12 7.17 6.63
CA LYS A 146 0.82 8.60 6.79
C LYS A 146 -0.68 8.86 6.95
N GLN A 147 -1.50 8.18 6.16
CA GLN A 147 -2.95 8.31 6.27
C GLN A 147 -3.47 7.79 7.61
N VAL A 148 -3.01 6.61 8.05
CA VAL A 148 -3.36 6.07 9.38
C VAL A 148 -2.95 7.06 10.47
N LEU A 149 -1.72 7.59 10.44
CA LEU A 149 -1.26 8.59 11.41
C LEU A 149 -2.15 9.84 11.43
N HIS A 150 -2.48 10.37 10.26
CA HIS A 150 -3.32 11.56 10.12
C HIS A 150 -4.70 11.34 10.73
N ARG A 151 -5.39 10.26 10.33
CA ARG A 151 -6.76 9.95 10.77
C ARG A 151 -6.81 9.47 12.23
N MET A 152 -5.77 8.81 12.69
CA MET A 152 -5.67 8.41 14.09
C MET A 152 -5.18 9.54 14.99
N SER A 153 -4.86 10.73 14.46
CA SER A 153 -4.57 11.96 15.21
C SER A 153 -5.72 12.99 15.20
N SER A 154 -6.72 12.83 14.34
CA SER A 154 -7.90 13.73 14.24
C SER A 154 -9.03 13.43 15.24
N GLU A 155 -9.89 14.42 15.52
CA GLU A 155 -10.98 14.28 16.50
C GLU A 155 -12.01 13.18 16.17
N ASP A 156 -12.16 12.85 14.89
CA ASP A 156 -13.07 11.83 14.38
C ASP A 156 -12.46 10.41 14.34
N ARG A 157 -11.31 10.19 15.00
CA ARG A 157 -10.58 8.92 14.99
C ARG A 157 -11.43 7.69 15.27
N LYS A 158 -12.30 7.73 16.28
CA LYS A 158 -13.13 6.57 16.67
C LYS A 158 -14.04 6.16 15.51
N GLN A 159 -14.69 7.14 14.87
CA GLN A 159 -15.57 6.89 13.73
C GLN A 159 -14.78 6.37 12.53
N TRP A 160 -13.61 6.93 12.25
CA TRP A 160 -12.78 6.46 11.16
C TRP A 160 -12.26 5.03 11.38
N ILE A 161 -11.78 4.69 12.58
CA ILE A 161 -11.38 3.32 12.94
C ILE A 161 -12.56 2.37 12.74
N GLN A 162 -13.77 2.77 13.17
CA GLN A 162 -14.97 1.97 12.96
C GLN A 162 -15.30 1.75 11.48
N GLN A 163 -15.14 2.76 10.63
CA GLN A 163 -15.32 2.62 9.19
C GLN A 163 -14.34 1.60 8.58
N GLN A 164 -13.07 1.66 8.96
CA GLN A 164 -12.04 0.73 8.48
C GLN A 164 -12.28 -0.71 8.94
N LEU A 165 -12.72 -0.89 10.19
CA LEU A 165 -13.11 -2.20 10.71
C LEU A 165 -14.36 -2.74 10.01
N ILE A 166 -15.32 -1.89 9.65
CA ILE A 166 -16.49 -2.32 8.88
C ILE A 166 -16.13 -2.62 7.42
N HIS A 167 -15.23 -1.85 6.79
CA HIS A 167 -14.67 -2.20 5.47
C HIS A 167 -14.05 -3.60 5.49
N THR A 168 -13.19 -3.85 6.48
CA THR A 168 -12.57 -5.16 6.69
C THR A 168 -13.61 -6.26 6.95
N TYR A 169 -14.63 -5.97 7.76
CA TYR A 169 -15.71 -6.90 8.05
C TYR A 169 -16.46 -7.31 6.78
N GLU A 170 -16.85 -6.34 5.95
CA GLU A 170 -17.58 -6.60 4.71
C GLU A 170 -16.70 -7.31 3.67
N ALA A 171 -15.39 -7.02 3.60
CA ALA A 171 -14.43 -7.76 2.79
C ALA A 171 -14.41 -9.27 3.12
N PHE A 172 -14.49 -9.62 4.41
CA PHE A 172 -14.42 -11.02 4.84
C PHE A 172 -15.76 -11.74 4.88
N LYS A 173 -16.87 -11.02 5.03
CA LYS A 173 -18.19 -11.57 5.37
C LYS A 173 -18.70 -12.66 4.43
N ARG A 174 -18.35 -12.58 3.14
CA ARG A 174 -18.81 -13.52 2.09
C ARG A 174 -17.70 -14.41 1.53
N THR A 175 -16.55 -14.46 2.19
CA THR A 175 -15.38 -15.21 1.75
C THR A 175 -14.97 -16.22 2.81
N ASP A 176 -13.98 -17.06 2.50
CA ASP A 176 -13.43 -18.02 3.47
C ASP A 176 -12.76 -17.34 4.67
N CYS A 177 -12.50 -16.03 4.58
CA CYS A 177 -12.02 -15.20 5.67
C CYS A 177 -13.10 -14.81 6.68
N ALA A 178 -14.38 -15.17 6.48
CA ALA A 178 -15.48 -14.82 7.40
C ALA A 178 -15.23 -15.28 8.84
N VAL A 179 -14.43 -16.33 9.04
CA VAL A 179 -14.00 -16.80 10.36
C VAL A 179 -13.18 -15.74 11.12
N LEU A 180 -12.38 -14.93 10.43
CA LEU A 180 -11.60 -13.84 11.03
C LEU A 180 -12.49 -12.70 11.54
N ASN A 181 -13.68 -12.53 10.98
CA ASN A 181 -14.65 -11.61 11.56
C ASN A 181 -15.06 -12.02 12.96
N HIS A 182 -15.21 -13.34 13.20
CA HIS A 182 -15.62 -13.85 14.50
C HIS A 182 -14.51 -13.69 15.55
N TYR A 183 -13.27 -14.01 15.20
CA TYR A 183 -12.15 -14.05 16.15
C TYR A 183 -11.38 -12.74 16.30
N PHE A 184 -11.44 -11.84 15.32
CA PHE A 184 -10.67 -10.58 15.35
C PHE A 184 -11.57 -9.37 15.17
N ILE A 185 -12.18 -9.24 14.00
CA ILE A 185 -12.77 -7.94 13.59
C ILE A 185 -13.90 -7.52 14.52
N LYS A 186 -14.80 -8.42 14.89
CA LYS A 186 -15.88 -8.12 15.84
C LYS A 186 -15.35 -7.71 17.22
N ASP A 187 -14.29 -8.36 17.71
CA ASP A 187 -13.71 -8.03 19.02
C ASP A 187 -12.95 -6.69 18.96
N PHE A 188 -12.31 -6.33 17.84
CA PHE A 188 -11.76 -4.99 17.64
C PHE A 188 -12.85 -3.90 17.56
N ILE A 189 -13.99 -4.17 16.91
CA ILE A 189 -15.13 -3.25 16.92
C ILE A 189 -15.61 -3.01 18.35
N ARG A 190 -15.74 -4.07 19.15
CA ARG A 190 -16.10 -3.98 20.57
C ARG A 190 -15.07 -3.22 21.38
N TYR A 191 -13.79 -3.51 21.18
CA TYR A 191 -12.70 -2.82 21.85
C TYR A 191 -12.74 -1.32 21.58
N VAL A 192 -12.91 -0.91 20.31
CA VAL A 192 -13.03 0.50 19.93
C VAL A 192 -14.26 1.17 20.54
N GLU A 193 -15.36 0.44 20.70
CA GLU A 193 -16.58 0.99 21.30
C GLU A 193 -16.52 1.08 22.83
N LEU A 194 -16.00 0.04 23.49
CA LEU A 194 -16.17 -0.19 24.92
C LEU A 194 -14.92 0.06 25.76
N GLY A 195 -13.72 -0.06 25.19
CA GLY A 195 -12.47 -0.16 25.95
C GLY A 195 -11.25 0.49 25.30
N LEU A 196 -11.46 1.38 24.32
CA LEU A 196 -10.36 2.04 23.62
C LEU A 196 -9.55 2.89 24.60
N ASN A 197 -8.30 2.52 24.83
CA ASN A 197 -7.37 3.37 25.58
C ASN A 197 -6.75 4.42 24.66
N GLU A 198 -7.33 5.63 24.67
CA GLU A 198 -6.89 6.73 23.81
C GLU A 198 -5.47 7.21 24.14
N GLU A 199 -5.07 7.19 25.41
CA GLU A 199 -3.73 7.61 25.83
C GLU A 199 -2.66 6.69 25.24
N THR A 200 -2.80 5.38 25.42
CA THR A 200 -1.89 4.38 24.85
C THR A 200 -1.91 4.43 23.33
N LEU A 201 -3.07 4.71 22.72
CA LEU A 201 -3.16 4.86 21.27
C LEU A 201 -2.32 6.03 20.77
N LEU A 202 -2.46 7.21 21.38
CA LEU A 202 -1.66 8.38 21.02
C LEU A 202 -0.17 8.18 21.27
N GLN A 203 0.21 7.40 22.29
CA GLN A 203 1.60 6.99 22.51
C GLN A 203 2.13 6.12 21.35
N CYS A 204 1.34 5.12 20.91
CA CYS A 204 1.71 4.29 19.75
C CYS A 204 1.88 5.13 18.48
N ILE A 205 0.99 6.09 18.22
CA ILE A 205 1.04 6.97 17.05
C ILE A 205 2.31 7.82 17.06
N LYS A 206 2.67 8.42 18.21
CA LYS A 206 3.92 9.17 18.35
C LYS A 206 5.16 8.30 18.11
N GLU A 207 5.12 7.04 18.58
CA GLU A 207 6.20 6.08 18.35
C GLU A 207 6.29 5.69 16.85
N VAL A 208 5.15 5.51 16.16
CA VAL A 208 5.09 5.29 14.70
C VAL A 208 5.70 6.48 13.97
N GLU A 209 5.27 7.70 14.27
CA GLU A 209 5.76 8.92 13.64
C GLU A 209 7.28 9.08 13.79
N LYS A 210 7.81 8.78 14.98
CA LYS A 210 9.25 8.82 15.27
C LYS A 210 10.05 7.79 14.46
N LEU A 211 9.55 6.56 14.35
CA LEU A 211 10.28 5.44 13.74
C LEU A 211 10.08 5.34 12.22
N LEU A 212 9.05 5.99 11.68
CA LEU A 212 8.67 5.88 10.28
C LEU A 212 9.81 6.22 9.29
N PRO A 213 10.59 7.31 9.46
CA PRO A 213 11.65 7.63 8.51
C PRO A 213 12.72 6.53 8.43
N GLU A 214 13.16 6.02 9.59
CA GLU A 214 14.17 4.95 9.66
C GLU A 214 13.66 3.66 9.02
N ILE A 215 12.42 3.26 9.35
CA ILE A 215 11.84 2.01 8.84
C ILE A 215 11.55 2.09 7.34
N HIS A 216 11.08 3.25 6.87
CA HIS A 216 10.83 3.45 5.44
C HIS A 216 12.14 3.44 4.64
N GLN A 217 13.26 3.91 5.18
CA GLN A 217 14.56 3.84 4.51
C GLN A 217 15.20 2.45 4.60
N ALA A 218 14.95 1.70 5.68
CA ALA A 218 15.52 0.37 5.88
C ALA A 218 15.14 -0.62 4.77
N SER A 219 16.06 -1.53 4.45
CA SER A 219 15.79 -2.69 3.60
C SER A 219 14.70 -3.59 4.20
N LEU A 220 13.87 -4.17 3.33
CA LEU A 220 12.89 -5.21 3.66
C LEU A 220 13.56 -6.51 4.16
N GLY A 221 14.86 -6.68 3.85
CA GLY A 221 15.65 -7.84 4.24
C GLY A 221 15.49 -9.03 3.30
N PHE A 222 15.11 -8.79 2.05
CA PHE A 222 15.01 -9.81 1.00
C PHE A 222 16.21 -9.78 0.05
N GLY A 223 17.05 -8.75 0.11
CA GLY A 223 18.14 -8.52 -0.84
C GLY A 223 17.68 -7.72 -2.07
N GLU A 224 16.52 -7.07 -1.96
CA GLU A 224 15.84 -6.32 -3.01
C GLU A 224 16.68 -5.17 -3.58
N GLU A 225 17.52 -4.51 -2.78
CA GLU A 225 18.36 -3.40 -3.23
C GLU A 225 19.38 -3.84 -4.29
N SER A 226 20.08 -4.95 -4.04
CA SER A 226 21.04 -5.52 -5.00
C SER A 226 20.37 -5.98 -6.28
N LEU A 227 19.14 -6.48 -6.19
CA LEU A 227 18.37 -6.97 -7.33
C LEU A 227 17.86 -5.82 -8.18
N LEU A 228 17.35 -4.77 -7.54
CA LEU A 228 16.92 -3.56 -8.23
C LEU A 228 18.08 -2.89 -8.95
N GLN A 229 19.26 -2.81 -8.33
CA GLN A 229 20.45 -2.26 -8.96
C GLN A 229 20.85 -3.03 -10.23
N LYS A 230 20.74 -4.37 -10.21
CA LYS A 230 21.00 -5.21 -11.39
C LYS A 230 19.95 -5.00 -12.48
N LEU A 231 18.68 -4.99 -12.13
CA LEU A 231 17.59 -4.77 -13.08
C LEU A 231 17.74 -3.42 -13.80
N LEU A 232 18.07 -2.35 -13.05
CA LEU A 232 18.35 -1.05 -13.62
C LEU A 232 19.58 -1.06 -14.54
N GLN A 233 20.64 -1.80 -14.17
CA GLN A 233 21.82 -1.94 -15.02
C GLN A 233 21.52 -2.70 -16.32
N ASP A 234 20.69 -3.74 -16.26
CA ASP A 234 20.31 -4.53 -17.43
C ASP A 234 19.46 -3.70 -18.41
N ILE A 235 18.52 -2.89 -17.90
CA ILE A 235 17.71 -1.97 -18.71
C ILE A 235 18.60 -0.93 -19.41
N MET A 236 19.53 -0.31 -18.66
CA MET A 236 20.46 0.68 -19.23
C MET A 236 21.48 0.05 -20.19
N GLY A 237 21.91 -1.19 -19.93
CA GLY A 237 22.94 -1.88 -20.73
C GLY A 237 22.41 -2.48 -22.03
N GLN A 238 21.10 -2.73 -22.15
CA GLN A 238 20.48 -3.18 -23.40
C GLN A 238 20.39 -2.06 -24.44
N GLU A 239 20.18 -0.80 -24.00
CA GLU A 239 20.09 0.36 -24.90
C GLU A 239 21.42 0.74 -25.58
N GLU A 240 22.59 0.39 -25.01
CA GLU A 240 23.89 0.58 -25.67
C GLU A 240 24.19 -0.48 -26.74
N SER A 241 23.41 -1.57 -26.81
CA SER A 241 23.61 -2.67 -27.77
C SER A 241 22.65 -2.68 -28.96
N ASP A 242 21.58 -1.87 -28.91
CA ASP A 242 20.68 -1.64 -30.05
C ASP A 242 21.21 -0.48 -30.93
N SER A 243 22.47 -0.59 -31.37
CA SER A 243 22.85 0.04 -32.63
C SER A 243 22.21 -0.80 -33.74
N THR A 244 21.02 -0.42 -34.17
CA THR A 244 20.39 -0.90 -35.38
C THR A 244 21.28 -0.54 -36.57
N ASP A 245 22.21 -1.44 -36.85
CA ASP A 245 22.99 -1.51 -38.08
C ASP A 245 22.01 -1.89 -39.21
N SER A 246 21.32 -0.88 -39.73
CA SER A 246 20.47 -1.00 -40.91
C SER A 246 21.33 -0.77 -42.15
N ASP A 247 22.19 -1.74 -42.44
CA ASP A 247 22.92 -1.82 -43.70
C ASP A 247 21.99 -2.28 -44.84
N ASP A 248 22.00 -1.46 -45.90
CA ASP A 248 21.68 -1.72 -47.32
C ASP A 248 20.23 -2.10 -47.72
N TYR A 249 19.63 -1.28 -48.60
CA TYR A 249 19.85 -1.38 -50.05
C TYR A 249 19.51 -0.06 -50.77
N GLU A 250 20.52 0.53 -51.40
CA GLU A 250 20.37 1.55 -52.45
C GLU A 250 19.68 0.98 -53.70
N SER A 251 18.69 1.71 -54.25
CA SER A 251 18.43 1.71 -55.69
C SER A 251 17.70 2.99 -56.13
N SER A 252 18.48 3.90 -56.72
CA SER A 252 18.22 4.67 -57.95
C SER A 252 16.93 5.50 -58.11
N GLU A 253 17.17 6.80 -58.29
CA GLU A 253 16.42 7.90 -58.88
C GLU A 253 15.37 7.55 -59.97
N GLU A 254 14.24 8.27 -59.98
CA GLU A 254 13.80 9.09 -61.14
C GLU A 254 12.63 10.03 -60.76
N ASP A 255 12.71 11.26 -61.28
CA ASP A 255 11.87 12.44 -61.08
C ASP A 255 10.40 12.31 -61.51
N SER A 256 9.50 13.08 -60.88
CA SER A 256 8.59 14.01 -61.61
C SER A 256 7.66 14.83 -60.69
N GLU A 257 7.93 16.14 -60.69
CA GLU A 257 7.08 17.35 -60.68
C GLU A 257 5.79 17.50 -59.81
N GLU A 258 5.88 18.56 -58.99
CA GLU A 258 4.93 19.64 -58.64
C GLU A 258 3.41 19.39 -58.54
N SER A 259 2.87 19.74 -57.36
CA SER A 259 1.75 20.68 -57.27
C SER A 259 1.66 21.29 -55.86
N ASP A 260 1.70 22.62 -55.81
CA ASP A 260 1.41 23.46 -54.65
C ASP A 260 0.05 23.14 -54.03
N SER A 261 -0.01 23.12 -52.70
CA SER A 261 -1.22 23.42 -51.94
C SER A 261 -0.86 23.95 -50.56
N ASP A 262 -1.30 25.18 -50.32
CA ASP A 262 -1.23 25.94 -49.08
C ASP A 262 -1.69 25.14 -47.85
N ASN A 263 -0.99 25.26 -46.71
CA ASN A 263 -1.66 25.53 -45.43
C ASN A 263 -0.70 26.01 -44.31
N GLU A 264 -0.95 27.23 -43.87
CA GLU A 264 -0.94 27.74 -42.49
C GLU A 264 -0.07 27.07 -41.41
N SER A 265 0.94 27.83 -41.00
CA SER A 265 1.52 27.95 -39.65
C SER A 265 0.70 27.33 -38.50
N VAL A 266 1.23 26.28 -37.87
CA VAL A 266 0.90 25.89 -36.49
C VAL A 266 2.19 25.67 -35.71
N GLY A 267 2.18 26.22 -34.49
CA GLY A 267 3.33 26.45 -33.65
C GLY A 267 4.08 25.21 -33.19
N THR A 268 5.32 25.49 -32.81
CA THR A 268 6.24 24.66 -32.04
C THR A 268 5.56 24.03 -30.83
N ASP A 269 5.46 22.71 -30.82
CA ASP A 269 5.49 21.94 -29.58
C ASP A 269 6.62 20.93 -29.70
N THR A 270 7.60 21.11 -28.83
CA THR A 270 8.73 20.22 -28.60
C THR A 270 8.20 18.87 -28.14
N ASP A 271 8.31 17.86 -29.00
CA ASP A 271 8.19 16.45 -28.62
C ASP A 271 9.34 16.10 -27.66
N ALA A 272 9.13 16.38 -26.38
CA ALA A 272 9.93 15.81 -25.30
C ALA A 272 9.57 14.33 -25.22
N ASN A 273 10.49 13.47 -25.68
CA ASN A 273 10.32 12.04 -25.66
C ASN A 273 10.12 11.59 -24.19
N PRO A 274 8.95 11.02 -23.81
CA PRO A 274 8.64 10.71 -22.41
C PRO A 274 9.64 9.72 -21.78
N ASN A 275 10.38 8.97 -22.61
CA ASN A 275 11.42 8.05 -22.19
C ASN A 275 12.69 8.75 -21.64
N GLU A 276 13.03 9.95 -22.10
CA GLU A 276 14.20 10.71 -21.57
C GLU A 276 13.99 11.10 -20.10
N ASN A 277 12.77 11.49 -19.72
CA ASN A 277 12.45 11.93 -18.36
C ASN A 277 12.47 10.74 -17.37
N VAL A 278 12.17 9.53 -17.84
CA VAL A 278 12.29 8.29 -17.04
C VAL A 278 13.75 7.94 -16.83
N LEU A 279 14.56 7.97 -17.89
CA LEU A 279 16.00 7.73 -17.81
C LEU A 279 16.70 8.75 -16.91
N GLU A 280 16.38 10.04 -17.00
CA GLU A 280 16.92 11.06 -16.09
C GLU A 280 16.53 10.82 -14.63
N LYS A 281 15.27 10.42 -14.36
CA LYS A 281 14.84 10.03 -13.00
C LYS A 281 15.58 8.79 -12.48
N LEU A 282 15.77 7.77 -13.31
CA LEU A 282 16.51 6.56 -12.98
C LEU A 282 18.01 6.82 -12.80
N MET A 283 18.60 7.73 -13.58
CA MET A 283 20.00 8.14 -13.44
C MET A 283 20.23 8.99 -12.18
N ASN A 284 19.29 9.84 -11.78
CA ASN A 284 19.38 10.63 -10.55
C ASN A 284 19.33 9.78 -9.27
N LEU A 285 18.77 8.56 -9.33
CA LEU A 285 18.80 7.59 -8.22
C LEU A 285 20.22 7.04 -7.93
N LYS A 286 21.14 7.04 -8.91
CA LYS A 286 22.55 6.64 -8.69
C LYS A 286 23.35 7.61 -7.82
N LEU A 287 22.87 8.84 -7.61
CA LEU A 287 23.65 9.91 -6.98
C LEU A 287 23.39 10.09 -5.47
N SER A 288 22.55 9.26 -4.85
CA SER A 288 22.22 9.37 -3.41
C SER A 288 22.59 8.15 -2.57
N GLY A 289 23.51 7.30 -3.07
CA GLY A 289 24.16 6.26 -2.27
C GLY A 289 25.19 6.81 -1.30
#